data_AF-A0A0L0F8N7-F1
#
_entry.id   AF-A0A0L0F8N7-F1
#
_cell.length_a   1.000
_cell.length_b   1.000
_cell.length_c   1.000
_cell.angle_alpha   90.00
_cell.angle_beta   90.00
_cell.angle_gamma   90.00
#
_symmetry.space_group_name_H-M   'P 1'
#
loop_
_entity.id
_entity.type
_entity.pdbx_description
1 polymer ?
#
loop_
_entity_poly.entity_id
_entity_poly.type
_entity_poly.pdbx_seq_one_letter_code
_entity_poly.pdbx_strand_id
1 'polypeptide(L)'
;ALFATDKPPTTAGGGTVFFVSPTRHQYLRDIELREEGGTGGIVESVRAGMAFQLKQAVSVPVIERCDERITNRVMAAFTSHPNIVVLGSTKAKRLPIFSLMIKHNSRYLHYNFVGALLNDLFGIQCRGGCVCAGPYAQ
;
A
#
# COMPACT_ATOMS: atom_id res chain seq x y z
N ALA A 1 -8.20 -7.78 -21.74
CA ALA A 1 -8.86 -8.19 -20.48
C ALA A 1 -7.77 -8.60 -19.49
N LEU A 2 -7.93 -8.31 -18.20
CA LEU A 2 -6.98 -8.69 -17.13
C LEU A 2 -6.86 -10.22 -16.98
N PHE A 3 -7.94 -10.95 -17.24
CA PHE A 3 -7.98 -12.41 -17.26
C PHE A 3 -8.26 -12.94 -18.67
N ALA A 4 -7.48 -13.94 -19.09
CA ALA A 4 -7.69 -14.63 -20.35
C ALA A 4 -8.71 -15.76 -20.14
N THR A 5 -9.79 -15.77 -20.92
CA THR A 5 -10.88 -16.76 -20.80
C THR A 5 -10.54 -18.11 -21.43
N ASP A 6 -9.54 -18.14 -22.30
CA ASP A 6 -9.02 -19.31 -23.01
C ASP A 6 -7.82 -19.98 -22.32
N LYS A 7 -7.33 -19.39 -21.22
CA LYS A 7 -6.20 -19.91 -20.44
C LYS A 7 -6.67 -20.61 -19.16
N PRO A 8 -5.89 -21.59 -18.66
CA PRO A 8 -6.08 -22.14 -17.31
C PRO A 8 -5.91 -21.04 -16.25
N PRO A 9 -6.46 -21.23 -15.03
CA PRO A 9 -6.23 -20.31 -13.93
C PRO A 9 -4.76 -20.18 -13.58
N THR A 10 -4.44 -19.06 -12.92
CA THR A 10 -3.09 -18.80 -12.39
C THR A 10 -2.65 -19.89 -11.42
N THR A 11 -3.57 -20.32 -10.55
CA THR A 11 -3.40 -21.45 -9.64
C THR A 11 -4.60 -22.37 -9.75
N ALA A 12 -4.40 -23.60 -10.25
CA ALA A 12 -5.45 -24.61 -10.26
C ALA A 12 -5.57 -25.27 -8.88
N GLY A 13 -6.81 -25.54 -8.44
CA GLY A 13 -7.08 -26.19 -7.16
C GLY A 13 -8.48 -26.82 -7.15
N GLY A 14 -8.85 -27.41 -6.02
CA GLY A 14 -10.21 -27.90 -5.83
C GLY A 14 -11.22 -26.79 -6.09
N GLY A 15 -12.29 -27.08 -6.81
CA GLY A 15 -13.33 -26.09 -7.13
C GLY A 15 -13.09 -25.25 -8.39
N THR A 16 -11.91 -25.26 -9.03
CA THR A 16 -11.68 -24.47 -10.27
C THR A 16 -12.03 -25.23 -11.54
N VAL A 17 -12.06 -26.56 -11.48
CA VAL A 17 -12.31 -27.46 -12.63
C VAL A 17 -13.80 -27.76 -12.72
N PHE A 18 -14.39 -27.44 -13.88
CA PHE A 18 -15.76 -27.81 -14.21
C PHE A 18 -15.85 -29.27 -14.65
N PHE A 19 -14.92 -29.71 -15.50
CA PHE A 19 -14.89 -31.07 -16.03
C PHE A 19 -13.47 -31.50 -16.40
N VAL A 20 -13.17 -32.79 -16.23
CA VAL A 20 -11.89 -33.39 -16.62
C VAL A 20 -12.12 -34.67 -17.44
N SER A 21 -11.35 -34.81 -18.51
CA SER A 21 -11.19 -36.05 -19.27
C SER A 21 -9.70 -36.41 -19.32
N PRO A 22 -9.32 -37.62 -19.78
CA PRO A 22 -7.92 -38.01 -19.91
C PRO A 22 -7.06 -37.07 -20.78
N THR A 23 -7.69 -36.27 -21.65
CA THR A 23 -7.02 -35.40 -22.62
C THR A 23 -7.34 -33.92 -22.45
N ARG A 24 -8.30 -33.55 -21.58
CA ARG A 24 -8.78 -32.17 -21.48
C ARG A 24 -9.23 -31.80 -20.07
N HIS A 25 -8.93 -30.55 -19.71
CA HIS A 25 -9.53 -29.87 -18.57
C HIS A 25 -10.44 -28.76 -19.08
N GLN A 26 -11.63 -28.66 -18.49
CA GLN A 26 -12.52 -27.54 -18.64
C GLN A 26 -12.64 -26.88 -17.28
N TYR A 27 -12.21 -25.62 -17.19
CA TYR A 27 -12.31 -24.82 -15.98
C TYR A 27 -13.65 -24.09 -15.89
N LEU A 28 -14.00 -23.60 -14.70
CA LEU A 28 -15.17 -22.75 -14.51
C LEU A 28 -15.11 -21.50 -15.40
N ARG A 29 -16.28 -21.02 -15.84
CA ARG A 29 -16.37 -19.77 -16.63
C ARG A 29 -16.40 -18.53 -15.77
N ASP A 30 -16.91 -18.65 -14.55
CA ASP A 30 -16.86 -17.63 -13.52
C ASP A 30 -15.40 -17.39 -13.13
N ILE A 31 -14.92 -16.17 -13.30
CA ILE A 31 -13.49 -15.85 -13.22
C ILE A 31 -13.03 -15.91 -11.76
N GLU A 32 -13.85 -15.40 -10.84
CA GLU A 32 -13.61 -15.39 -9.41
C GLU A 32 -13.45 -16.81 -8.88
N LEU A 33 -14.42 -17.69 -9.13
CA LEU A 33 -14.35 -19.09 -8.71
C LEU A 33 -13.23 -19.86 -9.41
N ARG A 34 -12.84 -19.46 -10.63
CA ARG A 34 -11.76 -20.10 -11.37
C ARG A 34 -10.38 -19.76 -10.80
N GLU A 35 -10.17 -18.52 -10.33
CA GLU A 35 -8.90 -18.08 -9.76
C GLU A 35 -8.78 -18.35 -8.23
N GLU A 36 -9.88 -18.70 -7.55
CA GLU A 36 -9.92 -19.05 -6.13
C GLU A 36 -9.83 -20.57 -5.88
N GLY A 37 -8.78 -21.20 -6.42
CA GLY A 37 -8.61 -22.64 -6.29
C GLY A 37 -8.26 -23.12 -4.88
N GLY A 38 -8.97 -24.15 -4.43
CA GLY A 38 -8.77 -24.78 -3.12
C GLY A 38 -9.59 -24.12 -2.01
N THR A 39 -9.23 -24.39 -0.77
CA THR A 39 -9.85 -23.73 0.39
C THR A 39 -9.29 -22.32 0.51
N GLY A 40 -10.12 -21.32 0.23
CA GLY A 40 -9.75 -19.91 0.42
C GLY A 40 -9.52 -19.56 1.90
N GLY A 41 -8.96 -18.37 2.13
CA GLY A 41 -8.75 -17.82 3.47
C GLY A 41 -10.06 -17.36 4.11
N ILE A 42 -10.87 -18.29 4.63
CA ILE A 42 -12.21 -17.99 5.15
C ILE A 42 -12.13 -16.94 6.27
N VAL A 43 -11.23 -17.11 7.24
CA VAL A 43 -11.09 -16.20 8.38
C VAL A 43 -10.53 -14.85 7.92
N GLU A 44 -9.61 -14.86 6.97
CA GLU A 44 -9.03 -13.66 6.34
C GLU A 44 -10.10 -12.86 5.61
N SER A 45 -10.96 -13.51 4.83
CA SER A 45 -12.08 -12.88 4.12
C SER A 45 -13.10 -12.27 5.08
N VAL A 46 -13.42 -12.96 6.18
CA VAL A 46 -14.29 -12.40 7.24
C VAL A 46 -13.64 -11.17 7.87
N ARG A 47 -12.34 -11.21 8.20
CA ARG A 47 -11.60 -10.06 8.76
C ARG A 47 -11.53 -8.89 7.77
N ALA A 48 -11.32 -9.16 6.49
CA ALA A 48 -11.35 -8.15 5.44
C ALA A 48 -12.73 -7.49 5.38
N GLY A 49 -13.81 -8.28 5.38
CA GLY A 49 -15.18 -7.79 5.43
C GLY A 49 -15.43 -6.86 6.62
N MET A 50 -14.95 -7.23 7.81
CA MET A 50 -15.04 -6.36 9.00
C MET A 50 -14.25 -5.05 8.86
N ALA A 51 -13.06 -5.08 8.24
CA ALA A 51 -12.30 -3.86 7.97
C ALA A 51 -13.04 -2.92 7.00
N PHE A 52 -13.69 -3.47 5.97
CA PHE A 52 -14.53 -2.69 5.05
C PHE A 52 -15.77 -2.11 5.76
N GLN A 53 -16.43 -2.89 6.61
CA GLN A 53 -17.57 -2.41 7.42
C GLN A 53 -17.15 -1.26 8.34
N LEU A 54 -16.02 -1.37 9.03
CA LEU A 54 -15.50 -0.28 9.85
C LEU A 54 -15.20 0.98 9.02
N LYS A 55 -14.55 0.82 7.86
CA LYS A 55 -14.31 1.94 6.94
C LYS A 55 -15.61 2.60 6.48
N GLN A 56 -16.67 1.84 6.22
CA GLN A 56 -17.98 2.38 5.86
C GLN A 56 -18.63 3.13 7.02
N ALA A 57 -18.54 2.59 8.24
CA ALA A 57 -19.05 3.23 9.45
C ALA A 57 -18.34 4.58 9.74
N VAL A 58 -17.02 4.65 9.53
CA VAL A 58 -16.26 5.92 9.64
C VAL A 58 -16.57 6.86 8.47
N SER A 59 -16.81 6.31 7.28
CA SER A 59 -17.02 6.97 5.98
C SER A 59 -15.77 7.61 5.35
N VAL A 60 -15.74 7.62 4.02
CA VAL A 60 -14.64 8.22 3.23
C VAL A 60 -14.48 9.72 3.48
N PRO A 61 -15.55 10.55 3.52
CA PRO A 61 -15.39 11.99 3.71
C PRO A 61 -14.77 12.38 5.06
N VAL A 62 -15.00 11.58 6.11
CA VAL A 62 -14.37 11.80 7.43
C VAL A 62 -12.88 11.50 7.36
N ILE A 63 -12.50 10.38 6.74
CA ILE A 63 -11.10 10.00 6.54
C ILE A 63 -10.36 11.08 5.74
N GLU A 64 -10.93 11.52 4.61
CA GLU A 64 -10.33 12.56 3.77
C GLU A 64 -10.14 13.88 4.52
N ARG A 65 -11.12 14.30 5.33
CA ARG A 65 -11.00 15.50 6.15
C ARG A 65 -9.90 15.37 7.20
N CYS A 66 -9.75 14.20 7.82
CA CYS A 66 -8.66 13.94 8.76
C CYS A 66 -7.30 13.97 8.06
N ASP A 67 -7.19 13.36 6.88
CA ASP A 67 -5.99 13.34 6.06
C ASP A 67 -5.56 14.75 5.62
N GLU A 68 -6.51 15.58 5.18
CA GLU A 68 -6.26 16.98 4.83
C GLU A 68 -5.78 17.79 6.03
N ARG A 69 -6.41 17.61 7.20
CA ARG A 69 -6.00 18.28 8.44
C ARG A 69 -4.58 17.90 8.86
N ILE A 70 -4.24 16.62 8.81
CA ILE A 70 -2.88 16.13 9.13
C ILE A 70 -1.89 16.69 8.11
N THR A 71 -2.24 16.65 6.83
CA THR A 71 -1.38 17.12 5.74
C THR A 71 -1.04 18.60 5.89
N ASN A 72 -2.03 19.44 6.13
CA ASN A 72 -1.83 20.88 6.29
C ASN A 72 -0.93 21.19 7.50
N ARG A 73 -1.15 20.51 8.63
CA ARG A 73 -0.34 20.69 9.84
C ARG A 73 1.12 20.27 9.63
N VAL A 74 1.33 19.11 9.01
CA VAL A 74 2.68 18.57 8.78
C VAL A 74 3.42 19.39 7.73
N MET A 75 2.77 19.75 6.63
CA MET A 75 3.37 20.59 5.59
C MET A 75 3.78 21.95 6.14
N ALA A 76 2.93 22.61 6.93
CA ALA A 76 3.28 23.90 7.56
C ALA A 76 4.50 23.79 8.47
N ALA A 77 4.63 22.70 9.24
CA ALA A 77 5.78 22.47 10.12
C ALA A 77 7.06 22.11 9.33
N PHE A 78 6.96 21.29 8.30
CA PHE A 78 8.14 20.83 7.57
C PHE A 78 8.67 21.88 6.59
N THR A 79 7.82 22.61 5.88
CA THR A 79 8.28 23.63 4.92
C THR A 79 8.83 24.88 5.59
N SER A 80 8.49 25.12 6.86
CA SER A 80 9.07 26.21 7.66
C SER A 80 10.45 25.87 8.24
N HIS A 81 10.85 24.60 8.24
CA HIS A 81 12.11 24.17 8.85
C HIS A 81 13.25 24.07 7.81
N PRO A 82 14.33 24.86 7.92
CA PRO A 82 15.37 24.97 6.88
C PRO A 82 16.17 23.68 6.66
N ASN A 83 16.22 22.81 7.67
CA ASN A 83 16.90 21.51 7.57
C ASN A 83 16.04 20.37 7.04
N ILE A 84 14.75 20.59 6.79
CA ILE A 84 13.85 19.55 6.27
C ILE A 84 13.57 19.83 4.80
N VAL A 85 13.87 18.86 3.94
CA VAL A 85 13.52 18.91 2.53
C VAL A 85 12.41 17.91 2.27
N VAL A 86 11.22 18.41 1.94
CA VAL A 86 10.08 17.57 1.54
C VAL A 86 10.22 17.23 0.07
N LEU A 87 10.23 15.93 -0.25
CA LEU A 87 10.29 15.44 -1.63
C LEU A 87 8.90 15.41 -2.28
N GLY A 88 8.89 15.60 -3.60
CA GLY A 88 7.67 15.67 -4.41
C GLY A 88 7.01 17.05 -4.40
N SER A 89 5.79 17.12 -4.94
CA SER A 89 5.05 18.39 -5.02
C SER A 89 4.60 18.87 -3.64
N THR A 90 4.86 20.14 -3.34
CA THR A 90 4.37 20.84 -2.14
C THR A 90 3.03 21.55 -2.35
N LYS A 91 2.54 21.61 -3.60
CA LYS A 91 1.32 22.32 -3.99
C LYS A 91 0.15 21.40 -4.34
N ALA A 92 0.44 20.16 -4.77
CA ALA A 92 -0.61 19.21 -5.15
C ALA A 92 -1.34 18.66 -3.92
N LYS A 93 -2.62 18.29 -4.09
CA LYS A 93 -3.35 17.49 -3.09
C LYS A 93 -2.59 16.18 -2.87
N ARG A 94 -2.39 15.81 -1.60
CA ARG A 94 -1.62 14.61 -1.22
C ARG A 94 -2.24 13.92 -0.02
N LEU A 95 -1.95 12.64 0.11
CA LEU A 95 -2.15 11.88 1.34
C LEU A 95 -1.11 12.30 2.39
N PRO A 96 -1.37 12.05 3.69
CA PRO A 96 -0.45 12.38 4.79
C PRO A 96 0.76 11.42 4.85
N ILE A 97 1.45 11.27 3.72
CA ILE A 97 2.65 10.46 3.54
C ILE A 97 3.74 11.37 2.96
N PHE A 98 4.85 11.47 3.67
CA PHE A 98 5.92 12.43 3.40
C PHE A 98 7.26 11.73 3.26
N SER A 99 7.88 11.89 2.10
CA SER A 99 9.28 11.52 1.89
C SER A 99 10.15 12.74 2.20
N LEU A 100 11.14 12.57 3.07
CA LEU A 100 11.94 13.66 3.62
C LEU A 100 13.43 13.40 3.44
N MET A 101 14.21 14.46 3.27
CA MET A 101 15.65 14.44 3.53
C MET A 101 15.98 15.43 4.65
N ILE A 102 16.89 15.04 5.54
CA ILE A 102 17.33 15.89 6.64
C ILE A 102 18.72 16.44 6.32
N LYS A 103 18.81 17.76 6.22
CA LYS A 103 20.05 18.48 5.91
C LYS A 103 20.86 18.73 7.18
N HIS A 104 22.15 18.47 7.11
CA HIS A 104 23.14 18.83 8.13
C HIS A 104 24.34 19.48 7.44
N ASN A 105 24.52 20.78 7.66
CA ASN A 105 25.48 21.62 6.92
C ASN A 105 25.27 21.53 5.39
N SER A 106 26.30 21.15 4.64
CA SER A 106 26.26 21.00 3.17
C SER A 106 25.87 19.59 2.70
N ARG A 107 25.46 18.70 3.61
CA ARG A 107 25.16 17.28 3.32
C ARG A 107 23.80 16.87 3.87
N TYR A 108 23.36 15.67 3.51
CA TYR A 108 22.17 15.04 4.04
C TYR A 108 22.55 13.90 4.99
N LEU A 109 21.76 13.73 6.05
CA LEU A 109 21.89 12.59 6.94
C LEU A 109 21.36 11.32 6.24
N HIS A 110 22.05 10.20 6.44
CA HIS A 110 21.62 8.93 5.87
C HIS A 110 20.27 8.52 6.49
N TYR A 111 19.32 8.06 5.67
CA TYR A 111 17.96 7.76 6.12
C TYR A 111 17.91 6.70 7.24
N ASN A 112 18.80 5.70 7.23
CA ASN A 112 18.87 4.70 8.32
C ASN A 112 19.30 5.32 9.64
N PHE A 113 20.21 6.30 9.61
CA PHE A 113 20.63 7.01 10.81
C PHE A 113 19.47 7.83 11.38
N VAL A 114 18.76 8.57 10.53
CA VAL A 114 17.57 9.33 10.95
C VAL A 114 16.48 8.40 11.48
N GLY A 115 16.23 7.27 10.81
CA GLY A 115 15.23 6.29 11.24
C GLY A 115 15.55 5.64 12.58
N ALA A 116 16.81 5.28 12.83
CA ALA A 116 17.25 4.79 14.13
C ALA A 116 17.04 5.83 15.23
N LEU A 117 17.44 7.09 15.01
CA LEU A 117 17.23 8.16 16.00
C LEU A 117 15.74 8.41 16.31
N LEU A 118 14.89 8.43 15.28
CA LEU A 118 13.45 8.62 15.45
C LEU A 118 12.82 7.49 16.26
N ASN A 119 13.20 6.24 15.99
CA ASN A 119 12.71 5.08 16.71
C ASN A 119 13.24 5.05 18.15
N ASP A 120 14.55 5.14 18.33
CA ASP A 120 15.20 4.83 19.61
C ASP A 120 15.03 5.96 20.64
N LEU A 121 14.97 7.22 20.18
CA LEU A 121 14.84 8.37 21.08
C LEU A 121 13.40 8.83 21.27
N PHE A 122 12.54 8.63 20.26
CA PHE A 122 11.18 9.21 20.25
C PHE A 122 10.06 8.19 20.01
N GLY A 123 10.38 6.91 19.75
CA GLY A 123 9.38 5.90 19.42
C GLY A 123 8.66 6.15 18.08
N ILE A 124 9.23 6.99 17.21
CA ILE A 124 8.64 7.36 15.92
C ILE A 124 9.11 6.37 14.87
N GLN A 125 8.18 5.55 14.39
CA GLN A 125 8.44 4.59 13.32
C GLN A 125 8.41 5.29 11.96
N CYS A 126 9.50 5.14 11.20
CA CYS A 126 9.55 5.58 9.81
C CYS A 126 10.26 4.54 8.93
N ARG A 127 10.10 4.68 7.62
CA ARG A 127 10.72 3.79 6.63
C ARG A 127 11.74 4.58 5.82
N GLY A 128 12.98 4.10 5.78
CA GLY A 128 14.03 4.65 4.95
C GLY A 128 14.25 3.88 3.66
N GLY A 129 14.98 4.49 2.72
CA GLY A 129 15.40 3.88 1.45
C GLY A 129 14.42 4.08 0.30
N CYS A 130 14.69 3.40 -0.83
CA CYS A 130 13.79 3.41 -1.98
C CYS A 130 12.64 2.42 -1.73
N VAL A 131 11.46 2.96 -1.39
CA VAL A 131 10.28 2.16 -1.00
C VAL A 131 9.62 1.56 -2.25
N CYS A 132 10.26 0.52 -2.82
CA CYS A 132 9.87 -0.13 -4.08
C CYS A 132 9.85 0.83 -5.29
N ALA A 133 10.56 1.94 -5.18
CA ALA A 133 10.63 3.02 -6.17
C ALA A 133 12.09 3.25 -6.64
N GLY A 134 12.88 2.17 -6.74
CA GLY A 134 14.29 2.20 -7.10
C GLY A 134 14.64 3.08 -8.31
N PRO A 135 13.87 3.04 -9.42
CA PRO A 135 14.11 3.89 -10.58
C PRO A 135 14.03 5.41 -10.32
N TYR A 136 13.36 5.84 -9.24
CA TYR A 136 13.22 7.25 -8.86
C TYR A 136 14.22 7.70 -7.79
N ALA A 137 15.05 6.78 -7.30
CA ALA A 137 16.00 6.99 -6.21
C ALA A 137 17.47 6.89 -6.66
N GLN A 138 17.70 6.84 -7.98
CA GLN A 138 19.04 6.93 -8.60
C GLN A 138 19.47 8.38 -8.78
#